data_AF-D7IGA3-F1
#
_entry.id   AF-D7IGA3-F1
#
_cell.length_a   1.000
_cell.length_b   1.000
_cell.length_c   1.000
_cell.angle_alpha   90.00
_cell.angle_beta   90.00
_cell.angle_gamma   90.00
#
_symmetry.space_group_name_H-M   'P 1'
#
loop_
_entity.id
_entity.type
_entity.pdbx_description
1 polymer ?
#
loop_
_entity_poly.entity_id
_entity_poly.type
_entity_poly.pdbx_seq_one_letter_code
_entity_poly.pdbx_strand_id
1 'polypeptide(L)'
;MIMTLQLIACTEETHESYTAAPEVEDIYIDQLEELINKMKDLQKNSEYGEKKGQYPTESRAILTDAIDDANRSVLLIKYQNPVPSEQEKQRYVASAKSAIDKFKGTIRTEDAETTPAELFVDGKGGNSYIDFGRSEEYVKFGEQGHQSFTVELWVKVTERGRWDNCLFLCSYMSDSSWRNGWMMYWRKDDNGVYRTTWGGLNTTNGDRDLWEPKFQISDDLNKWQHFVAVYSDEGLDGNSTLRAKLYLNGELKKEETVSPTTRVYQSGHYSDYSKPMTAFGRYMRVSDDLYEEGFSGYMKKIRIWKTAKGADYVKQSYEGTAEVTGKETDLAAGWDFTSKPSGTDNEIIDLTGRHTAKIIGTYKWERILE
;
A
#
# COMPACT_ATOMS: atom_id res chain seq x y z
N MET A 1 50.97 -36.13 -41.35
CA MET A 1 50.48 -36.84 -40.15
C MET A 1 50.15 -35.76 -39.12
N ILE A 2 48.88 -35.63 -38.78
CA ILE A 2 48.31 -34.52 -38.00
C ILE A 2 48.73 -34.68 -36.53
N MET A 3 49.42 -33.68 -35.98
CA MET A 3 49.80 -33.62 -34.57
C MET A 3 48.62 -33.01 -33.79
N THR A 4 47.99 -33.82 -32.95
CA THR A 4 46.80 -33.46 -32.17
C THR A 4 47.23 -32.67 -30.92
N LEU A 5 46.74 -31.44 -30.79
CA LEU A 5 46.94 -30.60 -29.61
C LEU A 5 46.00 -31.10 -28.50
N GLN A 6 46.55 -31.65 -27.41
CA GLN A 6 45.77 -32.02 -26.23
C GLN A 6 45.63 -30.78 -25.32
N LEU A 7 44.40 -30.26 -25.21
CA LEU A 7 44.03 -29.27 -24.21
C LEU A 7 43.85 -29.99 -22.87
N ILE A 8 44.69 -29.66 -21.89
CA ILE A 8 44.51 -30.08 -20.50
C ILE A 8 43.36 -29.25 -19.93
N ALA A 9 42.24 -29.90 -19.62
CA ALA A 9 41.12 -29.29 -18.91
C ALA A 9 41.58 -28.91 -17.49
N CYS A 10 41.34 -27.66 -17.10
CA CYS A 10 41.44 -27.23 -15.71
C CYS A 10 40.48 -28.08 -14.87
N THR A 11 41.00 -28.70 -13.81
CA THR A 11 40.21 -29.39 -12.79
C THR A 11 39.25 -28.39 -12.15
N GLU A 12 37.94 -28.65 -12.23
CA GLU A 12 36.95 -27.99 -11.39
C GLU A 12 37.34 -28.22 -9.92
N GLU A 13 37.61 -27.14 -9.19
CA GLU A 13 37.61 -27.19 -7.73
C GLU A 13 36.22 -27.64 -7.30
N THR A 14 36.11 -28.88 -6.84
CA THR A 14 34.93 -29.36 -6.15
C THR A 14 34.76 -28.50 -4.90
N HIS A 15 33.86 -27.52 -4.95
CA HIS A 15 33.42 -26.81 -3.75
C HIS A 15 32.99 -27.86 -2.72
N GLU A 16 33.62 -27.81 -1.55
CA GLU A 16 33.23 -28.63 -0.41
C GLU A 16 31.71 -28.57 -0.25
N SER A 17 31.09 -29.74 -0.08
CA SER A 17 29.67 -29.87 0.17
C SER A 17 29.24 -28.86 1.23
N TYR A 18 28.30 -27.98 0.89
CA TYR A 18 27.71 -27.04 1.83
C TYR A 18 26.99 -27.84 2.92
N THR A 19 27.71 -28.18 4.00
CA THR A 19 27.10 -28.68 5.22
C THR A 19 26.43 -27.49 5.87
N ALA A 20 25.09 -27.50 5.92
CA ALA A 20 24.34 -26.51 6.69
C ALA A 20 24.96 -26.41 8.09
N ALA A 21 25.25 -25.19 8.53
CA ALA A 21 25.77 -24.96 9.87
C ALA A 21 24.79 -25.60 10.88
N PRO A 22 25.29 -26.30 11.92
CA PRO A 22 24.42 -26.89 12.92
C PRO A 22 23.53 -25.80 13.53
N GLU A 23 22.25 -26.13 13.70
CA GLU A 23 21.28 -25.20 14.26
C GLU A 23 21.72 -24.81 15.68
N VAL A 24 21.82 -23.51 15.95
CA VAL A 24 22.23 -23.02 17.27
C VAL A 24 21.04 -23.17 18.23
N GLU A 25 21.12 -24.14 19.12
CA GLU A 25 20.15 -24.34 20.20
C GLU A 25 20.47 -23.42 21.39
N ASP A 26 19.57 -22.49 21.70
CA ASP A 26 19.67 -21.59 22.84
C ASP A 26 18.27 -21.26 23.39
N ILE A 27 18.04 -21.46 24.70
CA ILE A 27 16.74 -21.29 25.34
C ILE A 27 16.14 -19.88 25.17
N TYR A 28 16.97 -18.85 25.01
CA TYR A 28 16.48 -17.49 24.79
C TYR A 28 15.97 -17.29 23.38
N ILE A 29 16.43 -18.08 22.40
CA ILE A 29 15.85 -18.09 21.04
C ILE A 29 14.40 -18.57 21.13
N ASP A 30 14.15 -19.71 21.79
CA ASP A 30 12.79 -20.25 21.96
C ASP A 30 11.86 -19.26 22.65
N GLN A 31 12.33 -18.61 23.73
CA GLN A 31 11.57 -17.59 24.45
C GLN A 31 11.27 -16.37 23.58
N LEU A 32 12.22 -15.92 22.78
CA LEU A 32 12.01 -14.80 21.86
C LEU A 32 11.03 -15.18 20.75
N GLU A 33 11.14 -16.38 20.18
CA GLU A 33 10.22 -16.87 19.14
C GLU A 33 8.78 -17.01 19.66
N GLU A 34 8.58 -17.49 20.89
CA GLU A 34 7.27 -17.51 21.55
C GLU A 34 6.70 -16.08 21.71
N LEU A 35 7.53 -15.14 22.16
CA LEU A 35 7.12 -13.73 22.33
C LEU A 35 6.83 -13.06 20.99
N ILE A 36 7.61 -13.32 19.95
CA ILE A 36 7.36 -12.84 18.58
C ILE A 36 6.00 -13.32 18.10
N ASN A 37 5.69 -14.61 18.26
CA ASN A 37 4.40 -15.16 17.86
C ASN A 37 3.24 -14.52 18.65
N LYS A 38 3.42 -14.30 19.95
CA LYS A 38 2.43 -13.61 20.78
C LYS A 38 2.22 -12.15 20.38
N MET A 39 3.28 -11.42 20.04
CA MET A 39 3.19 -10.04 19.54
C MET A 39 2.47 -10.00 18.19
N LYS A 40 2.78 -10.92 17.27
CA LYS A 40 2.07 -11.07 15.98
C LYS A 40 0.59 -11.38 16.18
N ASP A 41 0.26 -12.25 17.14
CA ASP A 41 -1.12 -12.60 17.48
C ASP A 41 -1.89 -11.38 18.01
N LEU A 42 -1.31 -10.66 18.99
CA LEU A 42 -1.87 -9.41 19.50
C LEU A 42 -2.05 -8.38 18.40
N GLN A 43 -1.05 -8.21 17.53
CA GLN A 43 -1.10 -7.28 16.41
C GLN A 43 -2.24 -7.62 15.45
N LYS A 44 -2.48 -8.90 15.18
CA LYS A 44 -3.49 -9.35 14.22
C LYS A 44 -4.91 -9.34 14.80
N ASN A 45 -5.07 -9.75 16.05
CA ASN A 45 -6.37 -10.08 16.63
C ASN A 45 -6.94 -9.01 17.57
N SER A 46 -6.16 -7.98 17.92
CA SER A 46 -6.66 -6.87 18.74
C SER A 46 -7.60 -5.95 17.95
N GLU A 47 -8.51 -5.29 18.66
CA GLU A 47 -9.37 -4.26 18.06
C GLU A 47 -8.70 -2.91 18.16
N TYR A 48 -8.58 -2.21 17.04
CA TYR A 48 -7.95 -0.90 16.97
C TYR A 48 -8.98 0.16 16.59
N GLY A 49 -8.82 1.36 17.15
CA GLY A 49 -9.65 2.49 16.78
C GLY A 49 -9.80 3.52 17.89
N GLU A 50 -10.93 4.21 17.83
CA GLU A 50 -11.24 5.38 18.65
C GLU A 50 -12.22 5.05 19.78
N LYS A 51 -12.72 3.81 19.90
CA LYS A 51 -13.73 3.46 20.92
C LYS A 51 -13.12 2.89 22.19
N LYS A 52 -13.84 3.06 23.30
CA LYS A 52 -13.54 2.38 24.57
C LYS A 52 -13.41 0.87 24.34
N GLY A 53 -12.34 0.28 24.89
CA GLY A 53 -12.01 -1.14 24.75
C GLY A 53 -11.17 -1.46 23.52
N GLN A 54 -10.97 -0.51 22.61
CA GLN A 54 -10.05 -0.65 21.48
C GLN A 54 -8.66 -0.13 21.87
N TYR A 55 -7.64 -0.63 21.18
CA TYR A 55 -6.29 -0.08 21.24
C TYR A 55 -6.19 1.12 20.27
N PRO A 56 -5.47 2.19 20.63
CA PRO A 56 -5.15 3.26 19.68
C PRO A 56 -4.44 2.67 18.46
N THR A 57 -4.79 3.09 17.24
CA THR A 57 -4.17 2.55 16.00
C THR A 57 -2.64 2.70 16.04
N GLU A 58 -2.15 3.82 16.61
CA GLU A 58 -0.74 4.12 16.83
C GLU A 58 -0.02 3.17 17.79
N SER A 59 -0.74 2.53 18.71
CA SER A 59 -0.13 1.58 19.65
C SER A 59 0.41 0.32 18.95
N ARG A 60 -0.03 0.05 17.72
CA ARG A 60 0.43 -1.11 16.95
C ARG A 60 1.93 -1.04 16.64
N ALA A 61 2.49 0.16 16.47
CA ALA A 61 3.92 0.38 16.23
C ALA A 61 4.78 -0.19 17.37
N ILE A 62 4.29 -0.17 18.62
CA ILE A 62 4.97 -0.76 19.79
C ILE A 62 5.26 -2.24 19.56
N LEU A 63 4.32 -2.98 18.96
CA LEU A 63 4.48 -4.41 18.67
C LEU A 63 5.35 -4.63 17.45
N THR A 64 5.20 -3.83 16.39
CA THR A 64 6.04 -3.91 15.18
C THR A 64 7.52 -3.75 15.53
N ASP A 65 7.87 -2.67 16.22
CA ASP A 65 9.26 -2.37 16.60
C ASP A 65 9.84 -3.47 17.49
N ALA A 66 9.05 -3.97 18.44
CA ALA A 66 9.48 -5.04 19.34
C ALA A 66 9.66 -6.40 18.64
N ILE A 67 8.87 -6.71 17.60
CA ILE A 67 9.06 -7.90 16.76
C ILE A 67 10.39 -7.80 16.01
N ASP A 68 10.69 -6.64 15.40
CA ASP A 68 11.93 -6.43 14.66
C ASP A 68 13.16 -6.52 15.57
N ASP A 69 13.11 -5.89 16.75
CA ASP A 69 14.17 -5.98 17.75
C ASP A 69 14.36 -7.41 18.28
N ALA A 70 13.28 -8.16 18.49
CA ALA A 70 13.34 -9.55 18.92
C ALA A 70 13.92 -10.47 17.84
N ASN A 71 13.51 -10.32 16.57
CA ASN A 71 14.09 -11.04 15.43
C ASN A 71 15.58 -10.74 15.29
N ARG A 72 15.97 -9.47 15.43
CA ARG A 72 17.38 -9.08 15.43
C ARG A 72 18.14 -9.74 16.59
N SER A 73 17.56 -9.77 17.78
CA SER A 73 18.15 -10.41 18.96
C SER A 73 18.38 -11.91 18.74
N VAL A 74 17.44 -12.62 18.09
CA VAL A 74 17.61 -14.03 17.68
C VAL A 74 18.81 -14.18 16.74
N LEU A 75 18.97 -13.31 15.75
CA LEU A 75 20.13 -13.35 14.84
C LEU A 75 21.45 -13.08 15.56
N LEU A 76 21.47 -12.16 16.52
CA LEU A 76 22.66 -11.88 17.33
C LEU A 76 23.06 -13.11 18.16
N ILE A 77 22.11 -13.80 18.78
CA ILE A 77 22.39 -15.03 19.54
C ILE A 77 22.93 -16.13 18.60
N LYS A 78 22.35 -16.29 17.41
CA LYS A 78 22.76 -17.33 16.45
C LYS A 78 24.15 -17.09 15.83
N TYR A 79 24.52 -15.84 15.55
CA TYR A 79 25.63 -15.56 14.63
C TYR A 79 26.67 -14.55 15.12
N GLN A 80 26.40 -13.77 16.17
CA GLN A 80 27.36 -12.78 16.63
C GLN A 80 28.57 -13.46 17.29
N ASN A 81 29.77 -12.91 17.04
CA ASN A 81 31.00 -13.31 17.72
C ASN A 81 31.70 -12.06 18.30
N PRO A 82 31.90 -11.97 19.63
CA PRO A 82 31.47 -12.93 20.64
C PRO A 82 29.93 -13.02 20.74
N VAL A 83 29.43 -14.20 21.09
CA VAL A 83 27.99 -14.43 21.35
C VAL A 83 27.54 -13.52 22.51
N PRO A 84 26.31 -12.96 22.48
CA PRO A 84 25.79 -12.14 23.57
C PRO A 84 25.88 -12.85 24.92
N SER A 85 26.18 -12.10 25.97
CA SER A 85 26.20 -12.61 27.34
C SER A 85 24.80 -13.00 27.82
N GLU A 86 24.72 -13.86 28.84
CA GLU A 86 23.45 -14.23 29.48
C GLU A 86 22.64 -13.02 29.95
N GLN A 87 23.31 -11.98 30.47
CA GLN A 87 22.65 -10.76 30.89
C GLN A 87 22.04 -9.98 29.70
N GLU A 88 22.69 -9.97 28.54
CA GLU A 88 22.16 -9.36 27.33
C GLU A 88 20.95 -10.14 26.79
N LYS A 89 21.04 -11.47 26.75
CA LYS A 89 19.91 -12.33 26.33
C LYS A 89 18.69 -12.14 27.22
N GLN A 90 18.89 -12.07 28.54
CA GLN A 90 17.82 -11.74 29.50
C GLN A 90 17.21 -10.37 29.25
N ARG A 91 18.01 -9.37 28.90
CA ARG A 91 17.53 -8.03 28.53
C ARG A 91 16.68 -8.07 27.25
N TYR A 92 17.07 -8.85 26.23
CA TYR A 92 16.27 -9.00 25.01
C TYR A 92 14.87 -9.54 25.31
N VAL A 93 14.78 -10.62 26.10
CA VAL A 93 13.50 -11.21 26.53
C VAL A 93 12.68 -10.23 27.37
N ALA A 94 13.33 -9.52 28.32
CA ALA A 94 12.65 -8.54 29.16
C ALA A 94 12.08 -7.36 28.36
N SER A 95 12.82 -6.87 27.37
CA SER A 95 12.36 -5.81 26.46
C SER A 95 11.12 -6.24 25.67
N ALA A 96 11.13 -7.44 25.09
CA ALA A 96 9.99 -7.98 24.36
C ALA A 96 8.75 -8.14 25.27
N LYS A 97 8.91 -8.66 26.50
CA LYS A 97 7.82 -8.74 27.49
C LYS A 97 7.27 -7.36 27.85
N SER A 98 8.16 -6.40 28.11
CA SER A 98 7.77 -5.02 28.43
C SER A 98 6.99 -4.36 27.30
N ALA A 99 7.34 -4.62 26.03
CA ALA A 99 6.59 -4.10 24.89
C ALA A 99 5.15 -4.63 24.84
N ILE A 100 4.94 -5.92 25.12
CA ILE A 100 3.59 -6.50 25.23
C ILE A 100 2.79 -5.81 26.34
N ASP A 101 3.38 -5.59 27.51
CA ASP A 101 2.70 -4.95 28.63
C ASP A 101 2.38 -3.48 28.34
N LYS A 102 3.33 -2.75 27.72
CA LYS A 102 3.11 -1.38 27.24
C LYS A 102 1.96 -1.32 26.26
N PHE A 103 1.95 -2.19 25.25
CA PHE A 103 0.86 -2.28 24.27
C PHE A 103 -0.49 -2.52 24.97
N LYS A 104 -0.57 -3.53 25.84
CA LYS A 104 -1.80 -3.83 26.61
C LYS A 104 -2.27 -2.65 27.45
N GLY A 105 -1.33 -1.89 28.01
CA GLY A 105 -1.61 -0.68 28.78
C GLY A 105 -2.16 0.48 27.96
N THR A 106 -2.09 0.44 26.63
CA THR A 106 -2.65 1.50 25.76
C THR A 106 -4.16 1.38 25.54
N ILE A 107 -4.80 0.29 25.99
CA ILE A 107 -6.23 0.07 25.77
C ILE A 107 -7.04 1.29 26.22
N ARG A 108 -7.93 1.76 25.34
CA ARG A 108 -8.74 2.94 25.60
C ARG A 108 -9.77 2.64 26.70
N THR A 109 -9.72 3.41 27.77
CA THR A 109 -10.68 3.31 28.89
C THR A 109 -11.96 4.12 28.65
N GLU A 110 -11.92 5.01 27.66
CA GLU A 110 -13.00 5.86 27.16
C GLU A 110 -12.88 6.02 25.64
N ASP A 111 -13.91 6.55 24.99
CA ASP A 111 -13.81 6.91 23.57
C ASP A 111 -12.74 8.00 23.40
N ALA A 112 -11.96 7.92 22.33
CA ALA A 112 -11.03 8.97 21.95
C ALA A 112 -11.79 10.27 21.68
N GLU A 113 -11.30 11.37 22.24
CA GLU A 113 -11.76 12.68 21.81
C GLU A 113 -11.26 12.96 20.40
N THR A 114 -12.14 12.71 19.43
CA THR A 114 -11.86 12.96 18.02
C THR A 114 -12.67 14.15 17.58
N THR A 115 -12.03 15.12 16.94
CA THR A 115 -12.76 16.23 16.32
C THR A 115 -13.04 15.84 14.87
N PRO A 116 -14.31 15.65 14.45
CA PRO A 116 -14.65 15.41 13.05
C PRO A 116 -14.03 16.51 12.18
N ALA A 117 -13.24 16.09 11.19
CA ALA A 117 -12.49 17.02 10.35
C ALA A 117 -12.22 16.41 8.97
N GLU A 118 -12.15 17.25 7.95
CA GLU A 118 -11.72 16.86 6.61
C GLU A 118 -10.27 17.30 6.38
N LEU A 119 -9.45 16.39 5.86
CA LEU A 119 -8.07 16.69 5.49
C LEU A 119 -8.01 17.44 4.16
N PHE A 120 -7.53 18.68 4.19
CA PHE A 120 -7.14 19.45 3.00
C PHE A 120 -5.64 19.38 2.79
N VAL A 121 -5.21 19.25 1.54
CA VAL A 121 -3.80 19.34 1.11
C VAL A 121 -3.67 20.33 -0.05
N ASP A 122 -2.70 21.24 0.02
CA ASP A 122 -2.40 22.22 -1.05
C ASP A 122 -1.35 21.66 -2.02
N GLY A 123 -1.73 20.64 -2.80
CA GLY A 123 -0.80 19.90 -3.66
C GLY A 123 -0.56 20.49 -5.04
N LYS A 124 -1.30 21.54 -5.45
CA LYS A 124 -1.18 22.14 -6.80
C LYS A 124 0.24 22.59 -7.16
N GLY A 125 1.05 22.95 -6.16
CA GLY A 125 2.42 23.42 -6.31
C GLY A 125 3.49 22.32 -6.33
N GLY A 126 3.12 21.06 -6.11
CA GLY A 126 4.06 19.93 -6.06
C GLY A 126 4.88 19.79 -4.78
N ASN A 127 4.66 20.65 -3.78
CA ASN A 127 5.39 20.63 -2.50
C ASN A 127 4.58 20.04 -1.32
N SER A 128 3.29 19.79 -1.53
CA SER A 128 2.41 19.21 -0.51
C SER A 128 1.72 17.98 -1.07
N TYR A 129 1.75 16.88 -0.33
CA TYR A 129 1.20 15.60 -0.78
C TYR A 129 1.04 14.63 0.40
N ILE A 130 0.47 13.47 0.12
CA ILE A 130 0.48 12.35 1.05
C ILE A 130 1.40 11.27 0.51
N ASP A 131 2.36 10.85 1.33
CA ASP A 131 3.26 9.72 1.11
C ASP A 131 2.71 8.51 1.88
N PHE A 132 2.36 7.42 1.19
CA PHE A 132 1.84 6.20 1.81
C PHE A 132 2.92 5.13 2.03
N GLY A 133 4.19 5.49 1.84
CA GLY A 133 5.31 4.58 1.80
C GLY A 133 5.33 3.69 0.56
N ARG A 134 6.30 2.78 0.52
CA ARG A 134 6.44 1.77 -0.53
C ARG A 134 5.99 0.42 0.02
N SER A 135 5.06 -0.22 -0.67
CA SER A 135 4.56 -1.55 -0.31
C SER A 135 4.20 -2.36 -1.56
N GLU A 136 4.55 -3.64 -1.56
CA GLU A 136 4.17 -4.56 -2.65
C GLU A 136 2.64 -4.71 -2.71
N GLU A 137 1.96 -4.52 -1.59
CA GLU A 137 0.51 -4.64 -1.48
C GLU A 137 -0.27 -3.55 -2.21
N TYR A 138 0.39 -2.48 -2.63
CA TYR A 138 -0.23 -1.43 -3.46
C TYR A 138 -0.18 -1.75 -4.95
N VAL A 139 0.59 -2.77 -5.36
CA VAL A 139 0.86 -3.07 -6.76
C VAL A 139 0.68 -4.53 -7.15
N LYS A 140 0.73 -5.47 -6.20
CA LYS A 140 0.59 -6.90 -6.44
C LYS A 140 -0.59 -7.46 -5.65
N PHE A 141 -1.59 -7.89 -6.38
CA PHE A 141 -2.89 -8.33 -5.89
C PHE A 141 -3.19 -9.80 -6.23
N GLY A 142 -2.21 -10.51 -6.76
CA GLY A 142 -2.27 -11.90 -7.16
C GLY A 142 -0.96 -12.34 -7.82
N GLU A 143 -0.98 -13.49 -8.49
CA GLU A 143 0.09 -13.91 -9.37
C GLU A 143 0.05 -13.14 -10.70
N GLN A 144 1.17 -13.04 -11.41
CA GLN A 144 1.23 -12.33 -12.70
C GLN A 144 0.27 -12.99 -13.71
N GLY A 145 -0.71 -12.25 -14.23
CA GLY A 145 -1.77 -12.79 -15.08
C GLY A 145 -3.01 -13.30 -14.33
N HIS A 146 -3.04 -13.16 -13.00
CA HIS A 146 -4.18 -13.46 -12.12
C HIS A 146 -4.40 -12.33 -11.10
N GLN A 147 -4.12 -11.08 -11.49
CA GLN A 147 -4.32 -9.91 -10.64
C GLN A 147 -5.82 -9.57 -10.54
N SER A 148 -6.28 -9.26 -9.34
CA SER A 148 -7.66 -8.78 -9.11
C SER A 148 -7.67 -7.76 -7.98
N PHE A 149 -8.22 -6.58 -8.22
CA PHE A 149 -8.20 -5.52 -7.20
C PHE A 149 -9.28 -4.47 -7.39
N THR A 150 -9.51 -3.71 -6.33
CA THR A 150 -10.37 -2.52 -6.33
C THR A 150 -9.66 -1.40 -5.59
N VAL A 151 -9.64 -0.21 -6.18
CA VAL A 151 -9.21 1.02 -5.51
C VAL A 151 -10.39 1.98 -5.45
N GLU A 152 -10.67 2.51 -4.28
CA GLU A 152 -11.68 3.54 -4.09
C GLU A 152 -11.16 4.67 -3.21
N LEU A 153 -11.71 5.86 -3.45
CA LEU A 153 -11.47 7.03 -2.63
C LEU A 153 -12.62 8.02 -2.79
N TRP A 154 -12.80 8.86 -1.78
CA TRP A 154 -13.53 10.11 -1.93
C TRP A 154 -12.53 11.23 -2.19
N VAL A 155 -12.82 12.08 -3.17
CA VAL A 155 -12.03 13.27 -3.50
C VAL A 155 -12.92 14.49 -3.67
N LYS A 156 -12.42 15.66 -3.25
CA LYS A 156 -13.03 16.96 -3.50
C LYS A 156 -11.94 17.90 -3.99
N VAL A 157 -11.87 18.11 -5.31
CA VAL A 157 -10.89 19.00 -5.94
C VAL A 157 -11.35 20.45 -5.75
N THR A 158 -10.54 21.30 -5.11
CA THR A 158 -10.86 22.73 -5.00
C THR A 158 -10.17 23.54 -6.08
N GLU A 159 -8.95 23.15 -6.43
CA GLU A 159 -8.13 23.85 -7.43
C GLU A 159 -7.26 22.84 -8.17
N ARG A 160 -7.25 22.95 -9.50
CA ARG A 160 -6.44 22.08 -10.37
C ARG A 160 -5.00 22.59 -10.43
N GLY A 161 -4.06 21.67 -10.61
CA GLY A 161 -2.65 22.01 -10.81
C GLY A 161 -2.37 22.69 -12.15
N ARG A 162 -1.10 23.07 -12.34
CA ARG A 162 -0.59 23.67 -13.58
C ARG A 162 -0.68 22.74 -14.80
N TRP A 163 -0.53 21.44 -14.57
CA TRP A 163 -0.39 20.43 -15.61
C TRP A 163 -1.75 19.91 -16.09
N ASP A 164 -1.73 19.18 -17.21
CA ASP A 164 -2.95 18.58 -17.75
C ASP A 164 -3.53 17.51 -16.83
N ASN A 165 -2.71 16.90 -15.97
CA ASN A 165 -3.13 15.86 -15.02
C ASN A 165 -3.19 16.41 -13.59
N CYS A 166 -4.13 15.89 -12.81
CA CYS A 166 -4.28 16.10 -11.37
C CYS A 166 -4.42 14.73 -10.70
N LEU A 167 -3.31 14.22 -10.14
CA LEU A 167 -3.20 12.87 -9.60
C LEU A 167 -3.86 12.77 -8.23
N PHE A 168 -4.91 11.96 -8.16
CA PHE A 168 -5.60 11.68 -6.90
C PHE A 168 -4.80 10.68 -6.08
N LEU A 169 -4.48 9.52 -6.67
CA LEU A 169 -3.73 8.46 -6.01
C LEU A 169 -2.91 7.69 -7.04
N CYS A 170 -1.64 7.42 -6.75
CA CYS A 170 -0.68 6.89 -7.72
C CYS A 170 0.28 5.90 -7.07
N SER A 171 0.23 4.64 -7.52
CA SER A 171 1.29 3.64 -7.33
C SER A 171 2.07 3.38 -8.63
N TYR A 172 1.69 4.02 -9.72
CA TYR A 172 2.27 3.80 -11.03
C TYR A 172 3.70 4.33 -11.09
N MET A 173 4.62 3.48 -11.54
CA MET A 173 5.98 3.84 -11.90
C MET A 173 6.34 3.23 -13.25
N SER A 174 7.29 3.85 -13.93
CA SER A 174 7.82 3.33 -15.20
C SER A 174 9.22 3.87 -15.47
N ASP A 175 9.93 3.16 -16.34
CA ASP A 175 11.13 3.67 -17.01
C ASP A 175 11.02 3.42 -18.54
N SER A 176 12.15 3.48 -19.25
CA SER A 176 12.19 3.18 -20.69
C SER A 176 11.92 1.71 -21.02
N SER A 177 12.04 0.80 -20.05
CA SER A 177 12.05 -0.67 -20.16
C SER A 177 10.88 -1.39 -19.47
N TRP A 178 10.11 -0.74 -18.58
CA TRP A 178 8.92 -1.28 -17.92
C TRP A 178 7.87 -0.23 -17.54
N ARG A 179 6.65 -0.69 -17.26
CA ARG A 179 5.51 0.10 -16.74
C ARG A 179 4.77 -0.76 -15.73
N ASN A 180 4.53 -0.28 -14.52
CA ASN A 180 3.98 -1.08 -13.43
C ASN A 180 3.10 -0.22 -12.53
N GLY A 181 2.12 -0.82 -11.85
CA GLY A 181 1.24 -0.08 -10.96
C GLY A 181 0.06 0.58 -11.66
N TRP A 182 -0.63 1.43 -10.92
CA TRP A 182 -1.84 2.11 -11.37
C TRP A 182 -1.91 3.55 -10.84
N MET A 183 -2.75 4.37 -11.47
CA MET A 183 -3.02 5.74 -11.05
C MET A 183 -4.45 6.14 -11.36
N MET A 184 -5.06 6.91 -10.46
CA MET A 184 -6.40 7.49 -10.58
C MET A 184 -6.28 9.00 -10.56
N TYR A 185 -6.85 9.68 -11.54
CA TYR A 185 -6.60 11.11 -11.74
C TYR A 185 -7.66 11.80 -12.59
N TRP A 186 -7.71 13.11 -12.45
CA TRP A 186 -8.36 13.99 -13.42
C TRP A 186 -7.39 14.37 -14.53
N ARG A 187 -7.88 14.50 -15.76
CA ARG A 187 -7.11 15.03 -16.90
C ARG A 187 -7.89 16.10 -17.67
N LYS A 188 -7.17 17.12 -18.16
CA LYS A 188 -7.63 18.20 -19.04
C LYS A 188 -7.87 17.71 -20.47
N ASP A 189 -8.76 16.75 -20.62
CA ASP A 189 -9.16 16.15 -21.88
C ASP A 189 -10.63 16.48 -22.11
N ASP A 190 -10.95 17.18 -23.21
CA ASP A 190 -12.32 17.49 -23.65
C ASP A 190 -13.24 18.06 -22.53
N ASN A 191 -12.77 19.13 -21.86
CA ASN A 191 -13.37 19.79 -20.67
C ASN A 191 -13.26 19.06 -19.32
N GLY A 192 -12.69 17.85 -19.30
CA GLY A 192 -12.31 17.15 -18.07
C GLY A 192 -12.76 15.70 -18.06
N VAL A 193 -11.83 14.79 -17.73
CA VAL A 193 -12.15 13.37 -17.55
C VAL A 193 -11.60 12.87 -16.22
N TYR A 194 -12.29 11.90 -15.64
CA TYR A 194 -11.67 10.99 -14.68
C TYR A 194 -11.13 9.79 -15.43
N ARG A 195 -9.92 9.39 -15.04
CA ARG A 195 -9.17 8.33 -15.71
C ARG A 195 -8.50 7.46 -14.68
N THR A 196 -8.48 6.17 -14.97
CA THR A 196 -7.59 5.22 -14.33
C THR A 196 -6.62 4.70 -15.37
N THR A 197 -5.36 4.62 -15.00
CA THR A 197 -4.32 4.08 -15.88
C THR A 197 -3.56 2.99 -15.16
N TRP A 198 -3.19 1.91 -15.87
CA TRP A 198 -2.31 0.87 -15.35
C TRP A 198 -1.30 0.38 -16.38
N GLY A 199 -0.15 -0.06 -15.88
CA GLY A 199 0.91 -0.68 -16.68
C GLY A 199 0.47 -2.05 -17.20
N GLY A 200 0.75 -2.32 -18.47
CA GLY A 200 0.36 -3.55 -19.12
C GLY A 200 1.49 -4.44 -19.58
N LEU A 201 1.22 -5.74 -19.57
CA LEU A 201 2.12 -6.78 -20.05
C LEU A 201 1.34 -7.71 -21.00
N ASN A 202 1.91 -8.01 -22.15
CA ASN A 202 1.50 -9.16 -22.95
C ASN A 202 2.35 -10.38 -22.57
N THR A 203 1.75 -11.37 -21.92
CA THR A 203 2.44 -12.57 -21.42
C THR A 203 2.99 -13.47 -22.53
N THR A 204 2.60 -13.28 -23.78
CA THR A 204 3.12 -14.08 -24.91
C THR A 204 4.48 -13.61 -25.40
N ASN A 205 4.71 -12.30 -25.45
CA ASN A 205 5.90 -11.73 -26.09
C ASN A 205 6.63 -10.70 -25.22
N GLY A 206 6.12 -10.39 -24.03
CA GLY A 206 6.71 -9.39 -23.13
C GLY A 206 6.41 -7.95 -23.51
N ASP A 207 5.54 -7.69 -24.50
CA ASP A 207 5.19 -6.33 -24.91
C ASP A 207 4.56 -5.55 -23.75
N ARG A 208 4.88 -4.26 -23.72
CA ARG A 208 4.41 -3.34 -22.68
C ARG A 208 3.31 -2.44 -23.21
N ASP A 209 2.21 -2.41 -22.50
CA ASP A 209 1.05 -1.57 -22.83
C ASP A 209 0.79 -0.55 -21.74
N LEU A 210 -0.13 0.36 -22.05
CA LEU A 210 -0.71 1.31 -21.10
C LEU A 210 -2.20 1.40 -21.41
N TRP A 211 -3.04 1.03 -20.46
CA TRP A 211 -4.49 1.17 -20.60
C TRP A 211 -4.97 2.34 -19.79
N GLU A 212 -5.87 3.13 -20.39
CA GLU A 212 -6.25 4.45 -19.88
C GLU A 212 -7.78 4.68 -20.00
N PRO A 213 -8.64 3.78 -19.49
CA PRO A 213 -10.08 4.02 -19.50
C PRO A 213 -10.42 5.31 -18.79
N LYS A 214 -11.34 6.06 -19.40
CA LYS A 214 -11.76 7.37 -18.95
C LYS A 214 -13.24 7.58 -19.21
N PHE A 215 -13.84 8.49 -18.47
CA PHE A 215 -15.18 9.01 -18.72
C PHE A 215 -15.22 10.52 -18.47
N GLN A 216 -16.13 11.19 -19.18
CA GLN A 216 -16.33 12.62 -19.07
C GLN A 216 -16.89 12.99 -17.70
N ILE A 217 -16.40 14.09 -17.16
CA ILE A 217 -16.91 14.68 -15.92
C ILE A 217 -17.24 16.15 -16.16
N SER A 218 -18.27 16.65 -15.47
CA SER A 218 -18.68 18.05 -15.54
C SER A 218 -18.88 18.61 -14.14
N ASP A 219 -18.48 19.87 -13.95
CA ASP A 219 -18.74 20.63 -12.73
C ASP A 219 -18.33 19.88 -11.44
N ASP A 220 -17.08 19.42 -11.40
CA ASP A 220 -16.51 18.56 -10.33
C ASP A 220 -15.82 19.33 -9.20
N LEU A 221 -15.54 20.61 -9.40
CA LEU A 221 -14.85 21.42 -8.39
C LEU A 221 -15.72 21.63 -7.15
N ASN A 222 -15.09 21.58 -5.99
CA ASN A 222 -15.67 21.77 -4.67
C ASN A 222 -16.80 20.80 -4.31
N LYS A 223 -16.89 19.65 -5.00
CA LYS A 223 -17.86 18.59 -4.70
C LYS A 223 -17.15 17.31 -4.30
N TRP A 224 -17.68 16.64 -3.27
CA TRP A 224 -17.25 15.29 -2.93
C TRP A 224 -17.68 14.32 -4.01
N GLN A 225 -16.73 13.52 -4.49
CA GLN A 225 -16.94 12.48 -5.48
C GLN A 225 -16.32 11.17 -4.99
N HIS A 226 -17.07 10.08 -5.06
CA HIS A 226 -16.59 8.73 -4.79
C HIS A 226 -16.16 8.10 -6.10
N PHE A 227 -14.86 7.93 -6.31
CA PHE A 227 -14.30 7.36 -7.53
C PHE A 227 -13.74 5.97 -7.23
N VAL A 228 -14.18 4.98 -8.00
CA VAL A 228 -13.79 3.57 -7.82
C VAL A 228 -13.29 2.99 -9.14
N ALA A 229 -12.19 2.26 -9.08
CA ALA A 229 -11.68 1.44 -10.17
C ALA A 229 -11.61 -0.03 -9.74
N VAL A 230 -12.24 -0.91 -10.51
CA VAL A 230 -12.23 -2.36 -10.32
C VAL A 230 -11.48 -3.00 -11.48
N TYR A 231 -10.60 -3.97 -11.20
CA TYR A 231 -9.77 -4.65 -12.19
C TYR A 231 -9.70 -6.17 -11.98
N SER A 232 -9.63 -6.94 -13.06
CA SER A 232 -9.38 -8.40 -13.04
C SER A 232 -8.71 -8.93 -14.32
N ASP A 233 -7.56 -9.59 -14.17
CA ASP A 233 -6.86 -10.37 -15.21
C ASP A 233 -7.60 -11.65 -15.62
N GLU A 234 -8.67 -12.03 -14.91
CA GLU A 234 -9.54 -13.15 -15.30
C GLU A 234 -10.84 -12.67 -15.94
N GLY A 235 -11.05 -11.35 -15.94
CA GLY A 235 -12.25 -10.70 -16.45
C GLY A 235 -13.28 -10.45 -15.36
N LEU A 236 -14.35 -9.77 -15.74
CA LEU A 236 -15.46 -9.37 -14.88
C LEU A 236 -16.78 -9.85 -15.51
N ASP A 237 -17.78 -10.12 -14.67
CA ASP A 237 -19.13 -10.54 -15.08
C ASP A 237 -19.15 -11.76 -16.03
N GLY A 238 -18.20 -12.69 -15.87
CA GLY A 238 -18.07 -13.86 -16.75
C GLY A 238 -17.52 -13.57 -18.15
N ASN A 239 -17.11 -12.32 -18.44
CA ASN A 239 -16.43 -11.95 -19.67
C ASN A 239 -14.92 -11.81 -19.43
N SER A 240 -14.15 -12.75 -19.98
CA SER A 240 -12.69 -12.81 -19.83
C SER A 240 -11.92 -11.65 -20.44
N THR A 241 -12.55 -10.82 -21.29
CA THR A 241 -11.90 -9.65 -21.89
C THR A 241 -12.31 -8.35 -21.21
N LEU A 242 -13.39 -8.34 -20.42
CA LEU A 242 -13.80 -7.17 -19.63
C LEU A 242 -12.89 -7.04 -18.40
N ARG A 243 -11.82 -6.25 -18.52
CA ARG A 243 -10.75 -6.17 -17.52
C ARG A 243 -11.01 -5.16 -16.42
N ALA A 244 -11.73 -4.07 -16.70
CA ALA A 244 -11.94 -3.04 -15.71
C ALA A 244 -13.30 -2.38 -15.79
N LYS A 245 -13.73 -1.86 -14.64
CA LYS A 245 -14.93 -1.02 -14.49
C LYS A 245 -14.60 0.18 -13.64
N LEU A 246 -15.05 1.35 -14.09
CA LEU A 246 -14.91 2.61 -13.35
C LEU A 246 -16.28 3.10 -12.92
N TYR A 247 -16.39 3.49 -11.65
CA TYR A 247 -17.62 3.99 -11.06
C TYR A 247 -17.42 5.40 -10.50
N LEU A 248 -18.45 6.23 -10.60
CA LEU A 248 -18.51 7.53 -9.95
C LEU A 248 -19.80 7.62 -9.15
N ASN A 249 -19.69 7.92 -7.86
CA ASN A 249 -20.81 8.09 -6.94
C ASN A 249 -21.76 6.89 -6.95
N GLY A 250 -21.20 5.67 -6.85
CA GLY A 250 -21.96 4.41 -6.87
C GLY A 250 -22.41 3.94 -8.26
N GLU A 251 -22.27 4.75 -9.31
CA GLU A 251 -22.76 4.43 -10.66
C GLU A 251 -21.64 3.99 -11.61
N LEU A 252 -21.87 2.94 -12.40
CA LEU A 252 -20.95 2.51 -13.46
C LEU A 252 -20.86 3.59 -14.55
N LYS A 253 -19.65 4.04 -14.87
CA LYS A 253 -19.39 5.07 -15.89
C LYS A 253 -18.61 4.55 -17.10
N LYS A 254 -17.74 3.56 -16.91
CA LYS A 254 -16.88 3.03 -17.98
C LYS A 254 -16.56 1.57 -17.76
N GLU A 255 -16.64 0.82 -18.84
CA GLU A 255 -16.14 -0.55 -18.97
C GLU A 255 -14.92 -0.55 -19.89
N GLU A 256 -13.91 -1.34 -19.56
CA GLU A 256 -12.72 -1.50 -20.38
C GLU A 256 -12.51 -2.96 -20.76
N THR A 257 -12.54 -3.20 -22.07
CA THR A 257 -12.26 -4.51 -22.65
C THR A 257 -10.83 -4.51 -23.19
N VAL A 258 -10.03 -5.50 -22.81
CA VAL A 258 -8.67 -5.69 -23.30
C VAL A 258 -8.57 -7.06 -23.96
N SER A 259 -8.03 -7.08 -25.17
CA SER A 259 -7.81 -8.31 -25.94
C SER A 259 -6.45 -8.25 -26.64
N PRO A 260 -5.77 -9.39 -26.86
CA PRO A 260 -6.12 -10.74 -26.36
C PRO A 260 -6.01 -10.86 -24.83
N THR A 261 -6.54 -11.94 -24.25
CA THR A 261 -6.50 -12.18 -22.79
C THR A 261 -5.07 -12.33 -22.23
N THR A 262 -4.07 -12.53 -23.09
CA THR A 262 -2.65 -12.51 -22.73
C THR A 262 -2.16 -11.12 -22.34
N ARG A 263 -2.94 -10.07 -22.61
CA ARG A 263 -2.69 -8.70 -22.15
C ARG A 263 -3.30 -8.51 -20.77
N VAL A 264 -2.43 -8.35 -19.78
CA VAL A 264 -2.73 -8.38 -18.34
C VAL A 264 -2.05 -7.22 -17.62
N TYR A 265 -2.43 -6.97 -16.37
CA TYR A 265 -1.79 -5.97 -15.52
C TYR A 265 -0.34 -6.36 -15.22
N GLN A 266 0.59 -5.41 -15.32
CA GLN A 266 1.99 -5.62 -15.00
C GLN A 266 2.26 -5.33 -13.52
N SER A 267 2.67 -6.36 -12.78
CA SER A 267 2.99 -6.32 -11.34
C SER A 267 4.45 -6.70 -11.02
N GLY A 268 5.19 -7.18 -12.02
CA GLY A 268 6.51 -7.82 -11.84
C GLY A 268 7.67 -6.89 -11.54
N HIS A 269 7.48 -5.57 -11.56
CA HIS A 269 8.56 -4.59 -11.41
C HIS A 269 8.55 -3.86 -10.06
N TYR A 270 7.84 -4.38 -9.06
CA TYR A 270 7.86 -3.75 -7.73
C TYR A 270 9.27 -3.64 -7.14
N SER A 271 10.15 -4.62 -7.39
CA SER A 271 11.55 -4.58 -6.94
C SER A 271 12.30 -3.35 -7.44
N ASP A 272 11.91 -2.83 -8.61
CA ASP A 272 12.53 -1.69 -9.28
C ASP A 272 12.00 -0.34 -8.77
N TYR A 273 11.02 -0.34 -7.86
CA TYR A 273 10.47 0.87 -7.28
C TYR A 273 11.43 1.50 -6.28
N SER A 274 11.73 2.78 -6.49
CA SER A 274 12.43 3.64 -5.54
C SER A 274 11.52 4.67 -4.84
N LYS A 275 10.24 4.73 -5.22
CA LYS A 275 9.28 5.77 -4.80
C LYS A 275 8.07 5.17 -4.07
N PRO A 276 7.46 5.94 -3.17
CA PRO A 276 6.24 5.54 -2.47
C PRO A 276 5.00 5.65 -3.38
N MET A 277 3.90 5.05 -2.95
CA MET A 277 2.57 5.44 -3.44
C MET A 277 2.26 6.83 -2.89
N THR A 278 1.71 7.71 -3.73
CA THR A 278 1.42 9.09 -3.33
C THR A 278 0.02 9.53 -3.72
N ALA A 279 -0.46 10.56 -3.05
CA ALA A 279 -1.64 11.31 -3.46
C ALA A 279 -1.38 12.81 -3.51
N PHE A 280 -2.25 13.53 -4.23
CA PHE A 280 -2.09 14.96 -4.55
C PHE A 280 -0.85 15.24 -5.41
N GLY A 281 -0.51 14.31 -6.30
CA GLY A 281 0.63 14.36 -7.20
C GLY A 281 1.29 13.00 -7.35
N ARG A 282 2.39 12.97 -8.11
CA ARG A 282 3.22 11.77 -8.27
C ARG A 282 4.68 12.11 -8.53
N TYR A 283 5.55 11.15 -8.22
CA TYR A 283 6.87 11.10 -8.80
C TYR A 283 6.77 10.71 -10.28
N MET A 284 7.42 11.49 -11.14
CA MET A 284 7.36 11.28 -12.59
C MET A 284 8.25 10.14 -13.06
N ARG A 285 9.33 9.86 -12.33
CA ARG A 285 10.38 8.90 -12.69
C ARG A 285 10.98 8.23 -11.45
N VAL A 286 11.55 7.04 -11.65
CA VAL A 286 12.31 6.32 -10.60
C VAL A 286 13.69 6.93 -10.32
N SER A 287 14.25 7.67 -11.28
CA SER A 287 15.65 8.11 -11.29
C SER A 287 15.89 9.46 -10.60
N ASP A 288 14.86 10.26 -10.38
CA ASP A 288 14.94 11.60 -9.81
C ASP A 288 13.78 11.86 -8.83
N ASP A 289 13.76 13.04 -8.22
CA ASP A 289 12.70 13.48 -7.30
C ASP A 289 11.72 14.46 -7.98
N LEU A 290 11.58 14.41 -9.32
CA LEU A 290 10.61 15.26 -10.00
C LEU A 290 9.20 14.85 -9.59
N TYR A 291 8.54 15.73 -8.82
CA TYR A 291 7.20 15.55 -8.30
C TYR A 291 6.24 16.57 -8.94
N GLU A 292 5.22 16.09 -9.65
CA GLU A 292 4.34 16.94 -10.46
C GLU A 292 2.88 16.48 -10.43
N GLU A 293 2.06 17.18 -11.22
CA GLU A 293 0.67 16.84 -11.51
C GLU A 293 -0.24 16.77 -10.27
N GLY A 294 0.08 17.58 -9.25
CA GLY A 294 -0.74 17.71 -8.04
C GLY A 294 -1.96 18.61 -8.21
N PHE A 295 -2.83 18.61 -7.21
CA PHE A 295 -4.01 19.45 -7.10
C PHE A 295 -4.21 19.87 -5.63
N SER A 296 -5.04 20.87 -5.39
CA SER A 296 -5.43 21.24 -4.03
C SER A 296 -6.86 20.79 -3.77
N GLY A 297 -7.09 20.22 -2.59
CA GLY A 297 -8.40 19.69 -2.25
C GLY A 297 -8.37 18.74 -1.05
N TYR A 298 -9.37 17.88 -1.00
CA TYR A 298 -9.60 16.97 0.12
C TYR A 298 -9.70 15.53 -0.38
N MET A 299 -9.36 14.60 0.49
CA MET A 299 -9.65 13.19 0.30
C MET A 299 -10.03 12.51 1.60
N LYS A 300 -10.82 11.45 1.50
CA LYS A 300 -11.19 10.59 2.62
C LYS A 300 -11.53 9.19 2.14
N LYS A 301 -11.60 8.25 3.08
CA LYS A 301 -12.04 6.86 2.86
C LYS A 301 -11.33 6.21 1.65
N ILE A 302 -10.01 6.27 1.63
CA ILE A 302 -9.19 5.55 0.65
C ILE A 302 -9.21 4.08 1.02
N ARG A 303 -9.48 3.17 0.07
CA ARG A 303 -9.38 1.72 0.26
C ARG A 303 -8.72 1.06 -0.95
N ILE A 304 -7.89 0.06 -0.67
CA ILE A 304 -7.26 -0.79 -1.67
C ILE A 304 -7.58 -2.23 -1.31
N TRP A 305 -8.31 -2.93 -2.18
CA TRP A 305 -8.74 -4.30 -2.02
C TRP A 305 -7.96 -5.22 -2.94
N LYS A 306 -7.60 -6.42 -2.47
CA LYS A 306 -6.97 -7.51 -3.24
C LYS A 306 -8.01 -8.37 -3.98
N THR A 307 -9.19 -7.81 -4.24
CA THR A 307 -10.30 -8.45 -4.95
C THR A 307 -11.02 -7.44 -5.82
N ALA A 308 -11.58 -7.90 -6.94
CA ALA A 308 -12.53 -7.15 -7.74
C ALA A 308 -13.90 -7.11 -7.04
N LYS A 309 -14.26 -5.96 -6.46
CA LYS A 309 -15.55 -5.76 -5.79
C LYS A 309 -16.67 -5.56 -6.82
N GLY A 310 -17.84 -6.11 -6.53
CA GLY A 310 -19.03 -6.00 -7.37
C GLY A 310 -19.77 -4.67 -7.22
N ALA A 311 -20.73 -4.42 -8.12
CA ALA A 311 -21.53 -3.19 -8.13
C ALA A 311 -22.32 -2.96 -6.83
N ASP A 312 -22.83 -4.02 -6.19
CA ASP A 312 -23.55 -3.91 -4.91
C ASP A 312 -22.67 -3.36 -3.79
N TYR A 313 -21.42 -3.84 -3.70
CA TYR A 313 -20.45 -3.30 -2.75
C TYR A 313 -20.15 -1.82 -3.05
N VAL A 314 -19.90 -1.48 -4.32
CA VAL A 314 -19.58 -0.10 -4.71
C VAL A 314 -20.71 0.86 -4.34
N LYS A 315 -21.97 0.43 -4.56
CA LYS A 315 -23.15 1.19 -4.16
C LYS A 315 -23.25 1.36 -2.64
N GLN A 316 -23.08 0.29 -1.87
CA GLN A 316 -23.08 0.34 -0.41
C GLN A 316 -21.96 1.22 0.15
N SER A 317 -20.77 1.20 -0.45
CA SER A 317 -19.65 2.07 -0.07
C SER A 317 -19.98 3.55 -0.31
N TYR A 318 -20.58 3.87 -1.47
CA TYR A 318 -21.05 5.21 -1.78
C TYR A 318 -22.14 5.69 -0.80
N GLU A 319 -23.13 4.84 -0.50
CA GLU A 319 -24.23 5.13 0.43
C GLU A 319 -23.77 5.18 1.90
N GLY A 320 -22.52 4.79 2.18
CA GLY A 320 -21.95 4.77 3.53
C GLY A 320 -22.45 3.62 4.40
N THR A 321 -23.05 2.58 3.79
CA THR A 321 -23.58 1.40 4.49
C THR A 321 -22.61 0.22 4.46
N ALA A 322 -21.56 0.27 3.63
CA ALA A 322 -20.47 -0.71 3.70
C ALA A 322 -19.60 -0.41 4.93
N GLU A 323 -19.54 -1.37 5.86
CA GLU A 323 -18.63 -1.32 6.99
C GLU A 323 -17.25 -1.80 6.54
N VAL A 324 -16.21 -1.02 6.85
CA VAL A 324 -14.81 -1.39 6.59
C VAL A 324 -14.05 -1.24 7.90
N THR A 325 -13.66 -2.36 8.51
CA THR A 325 -13.10 -2.40 9.87
C THR A 325 -11.59 -2.54 9.89
N GLY A 326 -10.95 -2.83 8.75
CA GLY A 326 -9.51 -3.14 8.69
C GLY A 326 -9.16 -4.61 8.97
N LYS A 327 -10.16 -5.46 9.24
CA LYS A 327 -9.98 -6.90 9.55
C LYS A 327 -10.26 -7.79 8.34
N GLU A 328 -10.74 -7.22 7.24
CA GLU A 328 -11.06 -7.92 6.02
C GLU A 328 -9.78 -8.54 5.44
N THR A 329 -9.83 -9.84 5.14
CA THR A 329 -8.66 -10.57 4.64
C THR A 329 -8.18 -10.10 3.27
N ASP A 330 -9.06 -9.45 2.52
CA ASP A 330 -8.78 -8.89 1.20
C ASP A 330 -8.53 -7.37 1.21
N LEU A 331 -8.52 -6.70 2.37
CA LEU A 331 -8.12 -5.29 2.44
C LEU A 331 -6.59 -5.18 2.47
N ALA A 332 -6.00 -4.62 1.41
CA ALA A 332 -4.56 -4.34 1.37
C ALA A 332 -4.21 -3.15 2.27
N ALA A 333 -4.96 -2.05 2.16
CA ALA A 333 -4.77 -0.86 2.98
C ALA A 333 -6.04 0.01 2.99
N GLY A 334 -6.20 0.85 4.02
CA GLY A 334 -7.27 1.85 4.02
C GLY A 334 -7.07 3.00 4.99
N TRP A 335 -7.39 4.23 4.57
CA TRP A 335 -7.30 5.43 5.41
C TRP A 335 -8.61 6.22 5.40
N ASP A 336 -9.05 6.65 6.58
CA ASP A 336 -10.31 7.39 6.70
C ASP A 336 -10.18 8.89 6.45
N PHE A 337 -9.25 9.56 7.15
CA PHE A 337 -9.13 11.02 7.12
C PHE A 337 -10.47 11.75 7.38
N THR A 338 -11.24 11.27 8.35
CA THR A 338 -12.56 11.84 8.73
C THR A 338 -12.57 12.52 10.11
N SER A 339 -11.47 12.41 10.86
CA SER A 339 -11.26 13.01 12.17
C SER A 339 -9.83 13.54 12.24
N LYS A 340 -9.64 14.64 12.97
CA LYS A 340 -8.30 15.08 13.34
C LYS A 340 -7.75 14.13 14.42
N PRO A 341 -6.57 13.54 14.24
CA PRO A 341 -5.93 12.73 15.27
C PRO A 341 -5.63 13.55 16.53
N SER A 342 -5.70 12.91 17.70
CA SER A 342 -5.36 13.52 18.99
C SER A 342 -3.85 13.73 19.20
N GLY A 343 -3.01 13.02 18.43
CA GLY A 343 -1.55 13.07 18.50
C GLY A 343 -0.93 13.82 17.31
N THR A 344 0.11 13.22 16.72
CA THR A 344 0.71 13.68 15.47
C THR A 344 -0.38 13.74 14.38
N ASP A 345 -0.60 14.93 13.81
CA ASP A 345 -1.67 15.15 12.83
C ASP A 345 -1.21 15.03 11.38
N ASN A 346 0.05 14.60 11.16
CA ASN A 346 0.64 14.35 9.84
C ASN A 346 1.11 12.93 9.59
N GLU A 347 0.94 12.00 10.54
CA GLU A 347 1.27 10.58 10.37
C GLU A 347 0.09 9.73 10.82
N ILE A 348 -0.56 9.06 9.87
CA ILE A 348 -1.84 8.38 10.06
C ILE A 348 -1.67 6.92 9.68
N ILE A 349 -1.79 6.02 10.66
CA ILE A 349 -1.76 4.58 10.39
C ILE A 349 -3.09 4.16 9.75
N ASP A 350 -2.98 3.25 8.79
CA ASP A 350 -4.11 2.70 8.06
C ASP A 350 -4.97 1.77 8.94
N LEU A 351 -6.19 1.46 8.49
CA LEU A 351 -7.14 0.60 9.19
C LEU A 351 -6.59 -0.81 9.42
N THR A 352 -5.73 -1.33 8.54
CA THR A 352 -5.10 -2.64 8.73
C THR A 352 -3.99 -2.59 9.78
N GLY A 353 -3.46 -1.40 10.07
CA GLY A 353 -2.35 -1.15 10.98
C GLY A 353 -0.97 -1.46 10.42
N ARG A 354 -0.86 -1.69 9.11
CA ARG A 354 0.37 -2.15 8.45
C ARG A 354 1.06 -1.06 7.66
N HIS A 355 0.34 0.01 7.34
CA HIS A 355 0.80 1.09 6.49
C HIS A 355 0.58 2.44 7.17
N THR A 356 1.45 3.41 6.88
CA THR A 356 1.35 4.77 7.42
C THR A 356 1.28 5.76 6.27
N ALA A 357 0.31 6.67 6.34
CA ALA A 357 0.22 7.84 5.49
C ALA A 357 0.91 9.03 6.19
N LYS A 358 1.91 9.60 5.54
CA LYS A 358 2.61 10.81 5.98
C LYS A 358 2.19 12.01 5.14
N ILE A 359 1.65 13.02 5.79
CA ILE A 359 1.21 14.26 5.16
C ILE A 359 2.40 15.23 5.15
N ILE A 360 2.75 15.72 3.95
CA ILE A 360 3.93 16.53 3.70
C ILE A 360 3.50 17.90 3.15
N GLY A 361 4.19 18.95 3.56
CA GLY A 361 3.97 20.32 3.06
C GLY A 361 2.80 21.04 3.72
N THR A 362 2.03 21.78 2.93
CA THR A 362 0.91 22.60 3.40
C THR A 362 -0.38 21.78 3.41
N TYR A 363 -0.92 21.56 4.60
CA TYR A 363 -2.19 20.86 4.82
C TYR A 363 -2.95 21.48 6.00
N LYS A 364 -4.24 21.17 6.12
CA LYS A 364 -5.06 21.53 7.29
C LYS A 364 -6.13 20.47 7.56
N TRP A 365 -6.42 20.25 8.83
CA TRP A 365 -7.60 19.53 9.27
C TRP A 365 -8.73 20.54 9.48
N GLU A 366 -9.69 20.57 8.55
CA GLU A 366 -10.85 21.45 8.66
C GLU A 366 -11.93 20.79 9.49
N ARG A 367 -12.19 21.35 10.67
CA ARG A 367 -13.27 20.87 11.52
C ARG A 367 -14.61 20.92 10.77
N ILE A 368 -15.35 19.83 10.83
CA ILE A 368 -16.75 19.79 10.41
C ILE A 368 -17.54 20.41 11.56
N LEU A 369 -18.05 21.63 11.36
CA LEU A 369 -18.97 22.27 12.30
C LEU A 369 -20.36 21.67 12.07
N GLU A 370 -20.93 21.09 13.12
CA GLU A 370 -22.34 20.65 13.13
C GLU A 370 -23.31 21.82 13.13
#